data_AF-A0A957KID2-F1
#
_entry.id   AF-A0A957KID2-F1
#
_cell.length_a   1.000
_cell.length_b   1.000
_cell.length_c   1.000
_cell.angle_alpha   90.00
_cell.angle_beta   90.00
_cell.angle_gamma   90.00
#
_symmetry.space_group_name_H-M   'P 1'
#
loop_
_entity.id
_entity.type
_entity.pdbx_description
1 polymer ?
#
loop_
_entity_poly.entity_id
_entity_poly.type
_entity_poly.pdbx_seq_one_letter_code
_entity_poly.pdbx_strand_id
1 'polypeptide(L)'
;MAEFTVELPYPSDHRSPARWLWSHMRRHPLFIGMMLLGAFGNAALAALIPILIGLAFAAALQEPAPDLGRIGQLAIWMVISQAVRAVLQFGRNFFAEAIGRRLERDTRNELYASLIGKSMTFHDLNPV
;
A
#
# COMPACT_ATOMS: atom_id res chain seq x y z
N MET A 1 -10.52 -32.06 22.43
CA MET A 1 -9.15 -31.97 23.00
C MET A 1 -8.19 -32.05 21.83
N ALA A 2 -7.37 -31.04 21.61
CA ALA A 2 -6.33 -31.09 20.57
C ALA A 2 -5.15 -31.89 21.14
N GLU A 3 -4.71 -32.93 20.44
CA GLU A 3 -3.65 -33.84 20.89
C GLU A 3 -2.24 -33.26 20.64
N PHE A 4 -2.13 -32.28 19.74
CA PHE A 4 -0.91 -31.51 19.50
C PHE A 4 -1.21 -30.01 19.44
N THR A 5 -0.69 -29.25 20.40
CA THR A 5 -0.67 -27.79 20.37
C THR A 5 0.65 -27.33 19.76
N VAL A 6 0.61 -26.89 18.51
CA VAL A 6 1.74 -26.17 17.89
C VAL A 6 1.71 -24.75 18.45
N GLU A 7 2.74 -24.35 19.20
CA GLU A 7 2.91 -22.96 19.59
C GLU A 7 3.16 -22.12 18.34
N LEU A 8 2.13 -21.38 17.91
CA LEU A 8 2.31 -20.33 16.94
C LEU A 8 3.25 -19.29 17.57
N PRO A 9 4.30 -18.82 16.88
CA PRO A 9 5.29 -17.92 17.46
C PRO A 9 4.71 -16.59 17.97
N TYR A 10 3.45 -16.28 17.62
CA TYR A 10 2.78 -15.08 18.08
C TYR A 10 1.27 -15.26 18.23
N PRO A 11 0.65 -14.60 19.23
CA PRO A 11 -0.80 -14.57 19.38
C PRO A 11 -1.45 -13.64 18.35
N SER A 12 -2.23 -14.21 17.43
CA SER A 12 -3.12 -13.51 16.49
C SER A 12 -4.46 -13.25 17.17
N ASP A 13 -5.03 -12.04 17.03
CA ASP A 13 -6.36 -11.76 17.58
C ASP A 13 -7.45 -12.21 16.60
N HIS A 14 -8.03 -13.39 16.83
CA HIS A 14 -9.10 -13.97 16.01
C HIS A 14 -10.52 -13.45 16.31
N ARG A 15 -10.68 -12.50 17.24
CA ARG A 15 -12.01 -12.04 17.68
C ARG A 15 -12.76 -11.28 16.58
N SER A 16 -12.05 -10.70 15.61
CA SER A 16 -12.67 -10.17 14.38
C SER A 16 -11.68 -10.11 13.22
N PRO A 17 -12.14 -10.23 11.96
CA PRO A 17 -11.27 -10.19 10.79
C PRO A 17 -10.42 -8.90 10.70
N ALA A 18 -11.01 -7.75 11.03
CA ALA A 18 -10.32 -6.47 11.04
C ALA A 18 -9.22 -6.40 12.12
N ARG A 19 -9.47 -6.98 13.30
CA ARG A 19 -8.52 -6.98 14.42
C ARG A 19 -7.39 -8.00 14.19
N TRP A 20 -7.69 -9.11 13.53
CA TRP A 20 -6.72 -10.08 13.05
C TRP A 20 -5.78 -9.44 12.00
N LEU A 21 -6.33 -8.75 11.00
CA LEU A 21 -5.54 -8.05 9.98
C LEU A 21 -4.66 -6.97 10.60
N TRP A 22 -5.22 -6.18 11.51
CA TRP A 22 -4.48 -5.13 12.21
C TRP A 22 -3.35 -5.66 13.09
N SER A 23 -3.53 -6.83 13.73
CA SER A 23 -2.49 -7.50 14.52
C SER A 23 -1.29 -7.94 13.69
N HIS A 24 -1.51 -8.26 12.41
CA HIS A 24 -0.46 -8.56 11.43
C HIS A 24 0.17 -7.27 10.87
N MET A 25 -0.65 -6.28 10.52
CA MET A 25 -0.18 -5.01 9.94
C MET A 25 0.67 -4.17 10.90
N ARG A 26 0.31 -4.10 12.19
CA ARG A 26 1.06 -3.32 13.21
C ARG A 26 2.52 -3.74 13.37
N ARG A 27 2.87 -4.96 12.95
CA ARG A 27 4.25 -5.49 13.01
C ARG A 27 5.15 -4.91 11.92
N HIS A 28 4.57 -4.16 10.99
CA HIS A 28 5.22 -3.66 9.79
C HIS A 28 5.04 -2.14 9.66
N PRO A 29 5.51 -1.34 10.66
CA PRO A 29 5.30 0.11 10.69
C PRO A 29 5.93 0.81 9.47
N LEU A 30 7.02 0.27 8.92
CA LEU A 30 7.65 0.77 7.69
C LEU A 30 6.70 0.74 6.50
N PHE A 31 5.88 -0.31 6.37
CA PHE A 31 4.95 -0.46 5.26
C PHE A 31 3.75 0.47 5.40
N ILE A 32 3.25 0.64 6.62
CA ILE A 32 2.19 1.62 6.92
C ILE A 32 2.72 3.04 6.64
N GLY A 33 3.94 3.36 7.08
CA GLY A 33 4.60 4.63 6.82
C GLY A 33 4.78 4.91 5.33
N MET A 34 5.28 3.93 4.56
CA MET A 34 5.44 4.04 3.10
C MET A 34 4.09 4.22 2.38
N MET A 35 3.04 3.54 2.82
CA MET A 35 1.70 3.65 2.24
C MET A 35 1.10 5.04 2.50
N LEU A 36 1.23 5.56 3.72
CA LEU A 36 0.77 6.91 4.07
C LEU A 36 1.58 7.99 3.35
N LEU A 37 2.91 7.86 3.32
CA LEU A 37 3.80 8.76 2.61
C LEU A 37 3.50 8.78 1.10
N GLY A 38 3.31 7.60 0.49
CA GLY A 38 2.95 7.47 -0.91
C GLY A 38 1.57 8.04 -1.22
N ALA A 39 0.58 7.83 -0.35
CA ALA A 39 -0.76 8.38 -0.51
C ALA A 39 -0.76 9.91 -0.39
N PHE A 40 -0.10 10.46 0.64
CA PHE A 40 0.02 11.90 0.86
C PHE A 40 0.82 12.57 -0.26
N GLY A 41 1.97 12.01 -0.62
CA GLY A 41 2.79 12.51 -1.73
C GLY A 41 2.03 12.50 -3.05
N ASN A 42 1.29 11.44 -3.35
CA ASN A 42 0.45 11.39 -4.55
C ASN A 42 -0.67 12.44 -4.53
N ALA A 43 -1.31 12.68 -3.39
CA ALA A 43 -2.35 13.70 -3.26
C ALA A 43 -1.79 15.12 -3.39
N ALA A 44 -0.65 15.40 -2.74
CA ALA A 44 0.04 16.68 -2.82
C ALA A 44 0.51 16.99 -4.25
N LEU A 45 1.10 16.01 -4.94
CA LEU A 45 1.51 16.16 -6.34
C LEU A 45 0.31 16.34 -7.28
N ALA A 46 -0.82 15.69 -7.01
CA ALA A 46 -2.04 15.93 -7.77
C ALA A 46 -2.55 17.37 -7.63
N ALA A 47 -2.42 17.96 -6.43
CA ALA A 47 -2.78 19.36 -6.17
C ALA A 47 -1.81 20.38 -6.80
N LEU A 48 -0.60 19.96 -7.17
CA LEU A 48 0.39 20.83 -7.82
C LEU A 48 0.04 21.14 -9.28
N ILE A 49 -0.62 20.20 -9.98
CA ILE A 49 -0.91 20.31 -11.42
C ILE A 49 -1.75 21.56 -11.75
N PRO A 50 -2.90 21.83 -11.09
CA PRO A 50 -3.70 23.01 -11.39
C PRO A 50 -2.95 24.32 -11.13
N ILE A 51 -2.07 24.35 -10.12
CA ILE A 51 -1.25 25.52 -9.78
C ILE A 51 -0.24 25.80 -10.91
N LEU A 52 0.48 24.77 -11.37
CA LEU A 52 1.43 24.89 -12.47
C LEU A 52 0.74 25.32 -13.77
N ILE A 53 -0.45 24.78 -14.05
CA ILE A 53 -1.26 25.19 -15.20
C ILE A 53 -1.66 26.66 -15.08
N GLY A 54 -2.14 27.11 -13.92
CA GLY A 54 -2.52 28.51 -13.70
C GLY A 54 -1.35 29.47 -13.89
N LEU A 55 -0.17 29.11 -13.39
CA LEU A 55 1.06 29.90 -13.59
C LEU A 55 1.50 29.94 -15.06
N ALA A 56 1.33 28.83 -15.80
CA ALA A 56 1.65 28.78 -17.22
C ALA A 56 0.71 29.65 -18.04
N PHE A 57 -0.59 29.65 -17.72
CA PHE A 57 -1.56 30.56 -18.35
C PHE A 57 -1.26 32.02 -18.04
N ALA A 58 -0.88 32.35 -16.79
CA ALA A 58 -0.50 33.71 -16.44
C ALA A 58 0.74 34.20 -17.22
N ALA A 59 1.73 33.32 -17.44
CA ALA A 59 2.89 33.62 -18.28
C ALA A 59 2.54 33.74 -19.78
N ALA A 60 1.53 33.00 -20.24
CA ALA A 60 1.05 33.05 -21.62
C ALA A 60 0.24 34.33 -21.93
N LEU A 61 -0.48 34.86 -20.94
CA LEU A 61 -1.28 36.08 -21.05
C LEU A 61 -0.49 37.35 -20.73
N GLN A 62 0.82 37.26 -20.56
CA GLN A 62 1.66 38.37 -20.19
C GLN A 62 1.86 39.32 -21.38
N GLU A 63 1.66 40.63 -21.15
CA GLU A 63 1.86 41.67 -22.17
C GLU A 63 3.19 42.42 -21.96
N PRO A 64 3.85 42.92 -23.03
CA PRO A 64 3.42 42.94 -24.44
C PRO A 64 3.71 41.65 -25.23
N ALA A 65 4.44 40.69 -24.66
CA ALA A 65 4.71 39.40 -25.29
C ALA A 65 4.72 38.25 -24.25
N PRO A 66 4.23 37.06 -24.62
CA PRO A 66 4.24 35.88 -23.74
C PRO A 66 5.66 35.46 -23.33
N ASP A 67 5.85 35.08 -22.07
CA ASP A 67 7.10 34.52 -21.57
C ASP A 67 7.18 33.01 -21.86
N LEU A 68 7.57 32.68 -23.09
CA LEU A 68 7.76 31.29 -23.56
C LEU A 68 8.82 30.54 -22.74
N GLY A 69 9.83 31.24 -22.21
CA GLY A 69 10.87 30.64 -21.37
C GLY A 69 10.30 30.11 -20.06
N ARG A 70 9.48 30.92 -19.40
CA ARG A 70 8.80 30.54 -18.15
C ARG A 70 7.77 29.42 -18.37
N ILE A 71 7.04 29.44 -19.49
CA ILE A 71 6.12 28.35 -19.86
C ILE A 71 6.89 27.03 -20.04
N GLY A 72 8.02 27.05 -20.75
CA GLY A 72 8.87 25.87 -20.93
C GLY A 72 9.40 25.32 -19.61
N GLN A 73 9.85 26.20 -18.70
CA GLN A 73 10.28 25.80 -17.36
C GLN A 73 9.14 25.16 -16.54
N LEU A 74 7.93 25.75 -16.57
CA LEU A 74 6.76 25.20 -15.87
C LEU A 74 6.32 23.86 -16.45
N ALA A 75 6.42 23.67 -17.76
CA ALA A 75 6.14 22.39 -18.42
C ALA A 75 7.12 21.30 -17.96
N ILE A 76 8.42 21.61 -17.86
CA ILE A 76 9.42 20.67 -17.33
C ILE A 76 9.11 20.30 -15.88
N TRP A 77 8.77 21.28 -15.03
CA TRP A 77 8.36 21.01 -13.64
C TRP A 77 7.15 20.11 -13.55
N MET A 78 6.18 20.26 -14.46
CA MET A 78 5.02 19.38 -14.55
C MET A 78 5.42 17.96 -14.94
N VAL A 79 6.29 17.78 -15.95
CA VAL A 79 6.77 16.43 -16.31
C VAL A 79 7.50 15.78 -15.13
N ILE A 80 8.36 16.52 -14.43
CA ILE A 80 9.08 16.03 -13.26
C ILE A 80 8.10 15.63 -12.14
N SER A 81 7.11 16.47 -11.83
CA SER A 81 6.12 16.15 -10.79
C SER A 81 5.35 14.87 -11.13
N GLN A 82 4.98 14.71 -12.41
CA GLN A 82 4.26 13.50 -12.85
C GLN A 82 5.14 12.26 -12.83
N ALA A 83 6.43 12.37 -13.16
CA ALA A 83 7.37 11.27 -13.05
C ALA A 83 7.54 10.81 -11.60
N VAL A 84 7.70 11.75 -10.66
CA VAL A 84 7.76 11.43 -9.22
C VAL A 84 6.46 10.76 -8.76
N ARG A 85 5.32 11.27 -9.22
CA ARG A 85 4.00 10.70 -8.90
C ARG A 85 3.87 9.25 -9.36
N ALA A 86 4.36 8.93 -10.57
CA ALA A 86 4.38 7.57 -11.08
C ALA A 86 5.22 6.65 -10.17
N VAL A 87 6.42 7.07 -9.78
CA VAL A 87 7.29 6.30 -8.86
C VAL A 87 6.60 6.06 -7.51
N LEU A 88 5.96 7.07 -6.94
CA LEU A 88 5.20 6.92 -5.69
C LEU A 88 4.04 5.93 -5.84
N GLN A 89 3.36 5.92 -6.98
CA GLN A 89 2.26 5.01 -7.26
C GLN A 89 2.74 3.56 -7.43
N PHE A 90 3.87 3.36 -8.12
CA PHE A 90 4.53 2.06 -8.21
C PHE A 90 4.97 1.55 -6.83
N GLY A 91 5.62 2.40 -6.03
CA GLY A 91 6.02 2.06 -4.67
C GLY A 91 4.83 1.61 -3.83
N ARG A 92 3.72 2.37 -3.85
CA ARG A 92 2.49 2.01 -3.13
C ARG A 92 1.97 0.62 -3.51
N ASN A 93 1.94 0.29 -4.81
CA ASN A 93 1.46 -1.00 -5.28
C ASN A 93 2.39 -2.14 -4.86
N PHE A 94 3.71 -1.93 -4.97
CA PHE A 94 4.71 -2.91 -4.53
C PHE A 94 4.62 -3.21 -3.03
N PHE A 95 4.45 -2.18 -2.19
CA PHE A 95 4.28 -2.38 -0.75
C PHE A 95 2.99 -3.11 -0.40
N ALA A 96 1.89 -2.82 -1.11
CA ALA A 96 0.63 -3.53 -0.92
C ALA A 96 0.78 -5.02 -1.25
N GLU A 97 1.47 -5.35 -2.35
CA GLU A 97 1.73 -6.73 -2.75
C GLU A 97 2.65 -7.46 -1.75
N ALA A 98 3.72 -6.80 -1.29
CA ALA A 98 4.63 -7.37 -0.31
C ALA A 98 3.93 -7.71 1.02
N ILE A 99 3.00 -6.85 1.47
CA ILE A 99 2.15 -7.14 2.65
C ILE A 99 1.23 -8.32 2.36
N GLY A 100 0.57 -8.34 1.19
CA GLY A 100 -0.33 -9.42 0.80
C GLY A 100 0.35 -10.79 0.80
N ARG A 101 1.55 -10.88 0.22
CA ARG A 101 2.33 -12.13 0.19
C ARG A 101 2.75 -12.60 1.59
N ARG A 102 3.10 -11.68 2.50
CA ARG A 102 3.43 -12.02 3.89
C ARG A 102 2.20 -12.53 4.64
N LEU A 103 1.08 -11.83 4.48
CA LEU A 103 -0.19 -12.22 5.08
C LEU A 103 -0.65 -13.60 4.60
N GLU A 104 -0.54 -13.88 3.29
CA GLU A 104 -0.86 -15.19 2.72
C GLU A 104 0.01 -16.30 3.32
N ARG A 105 1.32 -16.02 3.49
CA ARG A 105 2.25 -16.96 4.12
C ARG A 105 1.87 -17.26 5.57
N ASP A 106 1.57 -16.22 6.35
CA ASP A 106 1.20 -16.37 7.76
C ASP A 106 -0.13 -17.11 7.91
N THR A 107 -1.12 -16.77 7.08
CA THR A 107 -2.43 -17.43 7.06
C THR A 107 -2.31 -18.91 6.71
N ARG A 108 -1.48 -19.26 5.74
CA ARG A 108 -1.24 -20.67 5.37
C ARG A 108 -0.62 -21.45 6.51
N ASN A 109 0.38 -20.89 7.17
CA ASN A 109 1.03 -21.55 8.31
C ASN A 109 0.04 -21.78 9.45
N GLU A 110 -0.77 -20.77 9.77
CA GLU A 110 -1.80 -20.85 10.80
C GLU A 110 -2.90 -21.88 10.45
N LEU A 111 -3.33 -21.89 9.18
CA LEU A 111 -4.28 -22.88 8.68
C LEU A 111 -3.73 -24.30 8.77
N TYR A 112 -2.50 -24.54 8.31
CA TYR A 112 -1.88 -25.88 8.37
C TYR A 112 -1.67 -26.35 9.80
N ALA A 113 -1.20 -25.47 10.70
CA ALA A 113 -1.08 -25.77 12.12
C ALA A 113 -2.45 -26.15 12.73
N SER A 114 -3.51 -25.41 12.37
CA SER A 114 -4.87 -25.72 12.85
C SER A 114 -5.43 -27.03 12.30
N LEU A 115 -5.10 -27.39 11.06
CA LEU A 115 -5.58 -28.61 10.41
C LEU A 115 -4.93 -29.85 11.03
N ILE A 116 -3.61 -29.80 11.28
CA ILE A 116 -2.87 -30.93 11.89
C ILE A 116 -3.31 -31.14 13.35
N GLY A 117 -3.73 -30.09 14.05
CA GLY A 117 -4.21 -30.18 15.43
C GLY A 117 -5.68 -30.62 15.61
N LYS A 118 -6.45 -30.84 14.54
CA LYS A 118 -7.87 -31.25 14.60
C LYS A 118 -8.03 -32.78 14.73
N SER A 119 -9.17 -33.22 15.24
CA SER A 119 -9.45 -34.65 15.50
C SER A 119 -9.63 -35.45 14.21
N MET A 120 -9.35 -36.76 14.25
CA MET A 120 -9.58 -37.65 13.11
C MET A 120 -11.03 -37.63 12.60
N THR A 121 -12.02 -37.46 13.50
CA THR A 121 -13.44 -37.29 13.11
C THR A 121 -13.66 -36.08 12.19
N PHE A 122 -12.92 -34.99 12.36
CA PHE A 122 -13.01 -33.83 11.46
C PHE A 122 -12.45 -34.14 10.07
N HIS A 123 -11.38 -34.94 10.00
CA HIS A 123 -10.77 -35.39 8.74
C HIS A 123 -11.65 -36.41 8.01
N ASP A 124 -12.30 -37.32 8.75
CA ASP A 124 -13.21 -38.31 8.16
C ASP A 124 -14.47 -37.68 7.56
N LEU A 125 -14.95 -36.56 8.14
CA LEU A 125 -16.11 -35.81 7.64
C LEU A 125 -15.79 -34.88 6.47
N ASN A 126 -14.52 -34.52 6.25
CA ASN A 126 -14.07 -33.64 5.17
C ASN A 126 -12.94 -34.32 4.38
N PRO A 127 -13.23 -35.41 3.64
CA PRO A 127 -12.25 -36.03 2.77
C PRO A 127 -11.84 -35.05 1.66
N VAL A 128 -10.53 -34.88 1.48
CA VAL A 128 -9.92 -34.06 0.43
C VAL A 128 -9.87 -34.78 -0.91
#